data_AF-A0A9N9Z658-F1
#
_entry.id   AF-A0A9N9Z658-F1
#
_cell.length_a   1.000
_cell.length_b   1.000
_cell.length_c   1.000
_cell.angle_alpha   90.00
_cell.angle_beta   90.00
_cell.angle_gamma   90.00
#
_symmetry.space_group_name_H-M   'P 1'
#
loop_
_entity.id
_entity.type
_entity.pdbx_description
1 polymer ?
#
loop_
_entity_poly.entity_id
_entity_poly.type
_entity_poly.pdbx_seq_one_letter_code
_entity_poly.pdbx_strand_id
1 'polypeptide(L)'
;MPQVQAPFVTRQELQEKTANTLAIPNPEPSSATQSRPRWIQGIVKNLTQFNLQVRPPAYFYSGRYETWPTEVGAWSVGQFTCVQSENSASGVTGGNAWNLYIEPGIEVNLAFGFTCPIIGSYKSGVVESATAQDGYNMASAEGNSIVSRDQFSGVDMYGNGMTIMFEVQCSGGQRPVYTIHQVVC
;
A
#
# COMPACT_ATOMS: atom_id res chain seq x y z
N MET A 1 -12.58 19.28 -5.57
CA MET A 1 -11.37 19.39 -4.75
C MET A 1 -11.80 19.54 -3.29
N PRO A 2 -11.73 18.46 -2.50
CA PRO A 2 -12.07 18.50 -1.08
C PRO A 2 -11.19 19.49 -0.31
N GLN A 3 -11.77 20.12 0.72
CA GLN A 3 -11.07 21.02 1.64
C GLN A 3 -10.78 20.25 2.93
N VAL A 4 -9.51 20.15 3.30
CA VAL A 4 -9.03 19.48 4.49
C VAL A 4 -8.84 20.52 5.60
N GLN A 5 -9.42 20.26 6.77
CA GLN A 5 -9.31 21.13 7.94
C GLN A 5 -8.04 20.86 8.74
N ALA A 6 -7.59 19.61 8.77
CA ALA A 6 -6.33 19.25 9.41
C ALA A 6 -5.15 19.96 8.71
N PRO A 7 -4.24 20.61 9.46
CA PRO A 7 -3.11 21.28 8.86
C PRO A 7 -2.18 20.27 8.20
N PHE A 8 -1.75 20.58 6.99
CA PHE A 8 -0.75 19.77 6.31
C PHE A 8 0.66 20.06 6.83
N VAL A 9 1.53 19.04 6.81
CA VAL A 9 2.97 19.25 6.97
C VAL A 9 3.53 20.17 5.88
N THR A 10 4.54 20.95 6.24
CA THR A 10 5.20 21.85 5.28
C THR A 10 5.96 21.07 4.21
N ARG A 11 6.34 21.73 3.10
CA ARG A 11 7.13 21.09 2.03
C ARG A 11 8.49 20.58 2.52
N GLN A 12 9.12 21.30 3.44
CA GLN A 12 10.41 20.90 4.03
C GLN A 12 10.23 19.68 4.93
N GLU A 13 9.25 19.70 5.82
CA GLU A 13 8.96 18.54 6.68
C GLU A 13 8.56 17.31 5.86
N LEU A 14 7.77 17.49 4.80
CA LEU A 14 7.40 16.42 3.88
C LEU A 14 8.65 15.74 3.28
N GLN A 15 9.62 16.53 2.80
CA GLN A 15 10.87 16.01 2.25
C GLN A 15 11.66 15.22 3.31
N GLU A 16 11.83 15.78 4.50
CA GLU A 16 12.56 15.16 5.60
C GLU A 16 11.90 13.85 6.05
N LYS A 17 10.59 13.87 6.32
CA LYS A 17 9.82 12.69 6.74
C LYS A 17 9.80 11.60 5.69
N THR A 18 9.71 11.99 4.41
CA THR A 18 9.79 11.06 3.27
C THR A 18 11.15 10.37 3.24
N ALA A 19 12.25 11.12 3.33
CA ALA A 19 13.60 10.57 3.34
C ALA A 19 13.82 9.63 4.53
N ASN A 20 13.39 10.04 5.74
CA ASN A 20 13.49 9.23 6.94
C ASN A 20 12.71 7.92 6.83
N THR A 21 11.49 7.96 6.28
CA THR A 21 10.64 6.76 6.14
C THR A 21 11.19 5.81 5.05
N LEU A 22 11.74 6.36 3.96
CA LEU A 22 12.39 5.56 2.93
C LEU A 22 13.63 4.83 3.45
N ALA A 23 14.35 5.44 4.41
CA ALA A 23 15.51 4.84 5.06
C ALA A 23 15.17 3.70 6.04
N ILE A 24 13.90 3.54 6.43
CA ILE A 24 13.47 2.41 7.27
C ILE A 24 13.70 1.10 6.50
N PRO A 25 14.47 0.15 7.05
CA PRO A 25 14.70 -1.14 6.42
C PRO A 25 13.41 -1.90 6.20
N ASN A 26 13.33 -2.62 5.08
CA ASN A 26 12.20 -3.50 4.84
C ASN A 26 12.23 -4.67 5.82
N PRO A 27 11.11 -5.07 6.41
CA PRO A 27 11.06 -6.22 7.30
C PRO A 27 11.41 -7.50 6.50
N GLU A 28 12.23 -8.36 7.10
CA GLU A 28 12.63 -9.63 6.51
C GLU A 28 11.56 -10.71 6.73
N PRO A 29 11.32 -11.61 5.76
CA PRO A 29 10.41 -12.72 5.94
C PRO A 29 11.00 -13.74 6.92
N SER A 30 10.16 -14.38 7.72
CA SER A 30 10.62 -15.40 8.67
C SER A 30 11.21 -16.62 7.95
N SER A 31 12.08 -17.39 8.62
CA SER A 31 12.58 -18.65 8.07
C SER A 31 11.45 -19.65 7.78
N ALA A 32 10.39 -19.65 8.60
CA ALA A 32 9.18 -20.45 8.36
C ALA A 32 8.50 -20.05 7.05
N THR A 33 8.30 -18.75 6.81
CA THR A 33 7.76 -18.21 5.56
C THR A 33 8.62 -18.64 4.37
N GLN A 34 9.94 -18.44 4.47
CA GLN A 34 10.89 -18.74 3.40
C GLN A 34 10.96 -20.22 3.05
N SER A 35 10.70 -21.11 4.02
CA SER A 35 10.63 -22.56 3.78
C SER A 35 9.37 -23.01 3.04
N ARG A 36 8.35 -22.15 2.90
CA ARG A 36 7.13 -22.48 2.15
C ARG A 36 7.44 -22.46 0.65
N PRO A 37 6.89 -23.40 -0.16
CA PRO A 37 7.16 -23.41 -1.59
C PRO A 37 6.63 -22.18 -2.34
N ARG A 38 5.57 -21.56 -1.82
CA ARG A 38 4.95 -20.34 -2.37
C ARG A 38 4.56 -19.41 -1.23
N TRP A 39 5.14 -18.22 -1.26
CA TRP A 39 4.89 -17.14 -0.33
C TRP A 39 5.14 -15.80 -1.01
N ILE A 40 4.53 -14.75 -0.46
CA ILE A 40 4.72 -13.37 -0.86
C ILE A 40 4.62 -12.49 0.40
N GLN A 41 5.50 -11.51 0.52
CA GLN A 41 5.49 -10.54 1.63
C GLN A 41 5.37 -9.14 1.05
N GLY A 42 4.18 -8.55 1.15
CA GLY A 42 3.98 -7.16 0.75
C GLY A 42 4.52 -6.22 1.79
N ILE A 43 5.36 -5.27 1.37
CA ILE A 43 5.91 -4.20 2.21
C ILE A 43 5.17 -2.92 1.86
N VAL A 44 4.61 -2.23 2.84
CA VAL A 44 3.82 -1.02 2.62
C VAL A 44 4.54 0.16 3.27
N LYS A 45 5.06 1.08 2.46
CA LYS A 45 5.70 2.32 2.91
C LYS A 45 4.72 3.47 2.78
N ASN A 46 4.28 4.00 3.92
CA ASN A 46 3.40 5.15 3.99
C ASN A 46 4.23 6.44 4.14
N LEU A 47 4.42 7.16 3.05
CA LEU A 47 5.16 8.44 3.00
C LEU A 47 4.17 9.61 3.01
N THR A 48 3.16 9.50 3.86
CA THR A 48 2.14 10.54 4.05
C THR A 48 1.97 10.84 5.54
N GLN A 49 1.35 11.98 5.85
CA GLN A 49 0.95 12.34 7.22
C GLN A 49 -0.32 11.62 7.71
N PHE A 50 -0.91 10.78 6.87
CA PHE A 50 -2.21 10.15 7.10
C PHE A 50 -2.05 8.66 7.38
N ASN A 51 -3.00 8.08 8.11
CA ASN A 51 -2.95 6.64 8.40
C ASN A 51 -3.57 5.85 7.24
N LEU A 52 -2.94 4.72 6.90
CA LEU A 52 -3.44 3.78 5.91
C LEU A 52 -4.08 2.58 6.63
N GLN A 53 -5.40 2.48 6.54
CA GLN A 53 -6.20 1.50 7.25
C GLN A 53 -6.59 0.35 6.33
N VAL A 54 -6.53 -0.89 6.81
CA VAL A 54 -6.98 -2.05 6.04
C VAL A 54 -8.50 -2.08 6.00
N ARG A 55 -9.06 -2.31 4.81
CA ARG A 55 -10.50 -2.45 4.59
C ARG A 55 -10.86 -3.92 4.31
N PRO A 56 -11.56 -4.61 5.23
CA PRO A 56 -12.07 -5.94 4.96
C PRO A 56 -13.28 -5.90 3.98
N PRO A 57 -13.53 -7.00 3.25
CA PRO A 57 -12.74 -8.22 3.20
C PRO A 57 -11.55 -8.11 2.23
N ALA A 58 -10.50 -8.90 2.48
CA ALA A 58 -9.48 -9.18 1.48
C ALA A 58 -10.05 -10.11 0.38
N TYR A 59 -9.41 -10.10 -0.79
CA TYR A 59 -9.71 -11.04 -1.87
C TYR A 59 -8.60 -12.08 -1.99
N PHE A 60 -8.95 -13.36 -2.04
CA PHE A 60 -8.03 -14.43 -2.42
C PHE A 60 -8.61 -15.23 -3.57
N TYR A 61 -7.81 -15.37 -4.62
CA TYR A 61 -8.01 -16.42 -5.61
C TYR A 61 -7.41 -17.74 -5.10
N SER A 62 -6.26 -17.69 -4.44
CA SER A 62 -5.63 -18.84 -3.79
C SER A 62 -4.67 -18.44 -2.66
N GLY A 63 -4.40 -19.38 -1.76
CA GLY A 63 -3.57 -19.15 -0.57
C GLY A 63 -4.35 -18.55 0.60
N ARG A 64 -3.61 -18.04 1.58
CA ARG A 64 -4.14 -17.38 2.78
C ARG A 64 -3.10 -16.44 3.39
N TYR A 65 -3.53 -15.64 4.36
CA TYR A 65 -2.61 -14.92 5.22
C TYR A 65 -1.86 -15.86 6.15
N GLU A 66 -0.55 -15.64 6.27
CA GLU A 66 0.25 -16.03 7.42
C GLU A 66 0.34 -14.86 8.41
N THR A 67 0.44 -13.63 7.91
CA THR A 67 0.37 -12.40 8.70
C THR A 67 -0.62 -11.44 8.03
N TRP A 68 -1.73 -11.17 8.70
CA TRP A 68 -2.74 -10.21 8.26
C TRP A 68 -2.16 -8.79 8.25
N PRO A 69 -2.46 -7.95 7.23
CA PRO A 69 -2.06 -6.55 7.24
C PRO A 69 -2.68 -5.81 8.43
N THR A 70 -1.91 -4.94 9.09
CA THR A 70 -2.43 -4.01 10.09
C THR A 70 -2.48 -2.59 9.53
N GLU A 71 -3.06 -1.65 10.29
CA GLU A 71 -2.92 -0.23 9.98
C GLU A 71 -1.44 0.15 9.83
N VAL A 72 -1.13 0.98 8.84
CA VAL A 72 0.19 1.57 8.61
C VAL A 72 0.08 3.06 8.89
N GLY A 73 0.60 3.47 10.04
CA GLY A 73 0.54 4.86 10.48
C GLY A 73 1.29 5.82 9.55
N ALA A 74 1.07 7.11 9.76
CA ALA A 74 1.83 8.16 9.09
C ALA A 74 3.36 7.93 9.19
N TRP A 75 4.08 8.15 8.11
CA TRP A 75 5.55 8.06 8.06
C TRP A 75 6.11 6.72 8.57
N SER A 76 5.45 5.61 8.23
CA SER A 76 5.80 4.29 8.75
C SER A 76 5.83 3.21 7.68
N VAL A 77 6.36 2.04 8.05
CA VAL A 77 6.44 0.85 7.20
C VAL A 77 5.64 -0.26 7.85
N GLY A 78 4.68 -0.81 7.10
CA GLY A 78 3.93 -2.00 7.45
C GLY A 78 4.24 -3.18 6.54
N GLN A 79 3.63 -4.32 6.84
CA GLN A 79 3.75 -5.51 6.01
C GLN A 79 2.53 -6.42 6.10
N PHE A 80 2.42 -7.32 5.14
CA PHE A 80 1.59 -8.51 5.23
C PHE A 80 2.30 -9.69 4.56
N THR A 81 1.96 -10.89 5.00
CA THR A 81 2.55 -12.12 4.45
C THR A 81 1.45 -13.09 4.09
N CYS A 82 1.50 -13.57 2.86
CA CYS A 82 0.60 -14.58 2.34
C CYS A 82 1.40 -15.80 1.92
N VAL A 83 0.89 -16.99 2.19
CA VAL A 83 1.53 -18.25 1.79
C VAL A 83 0.49 -19.20 1.21
N GLN A 84 0.93 -20.18 0.41
CA GLN A 84 0.03 -21.23 -0.09
C GLN A 84 -0.70 -21.93 1.06
N SER A 85 -1.93 -22.36 0.81
CA SER A 85 -2.70 -23.15 1.76
C SER A 85 -2.08 -24.52 1.99
N GLU A 86 -2.29 -25.08 3.18
CA GLU A 86 -1.74 -26.39 3.54
C GLU A 86 -2.34 -27.48 2.65
N ASN A 87 -1.50 -28.44 2.23
CA ASN A 87 -1.87 -29.55 1.37
C ASN A 87 -2.46 -29.15 0.00
N SER A 88 -2.23 -27.91 -0.45
CA SER A 88 -2.64 -27.44 -1.76
C SER A 88 -1.41 -27.24 -2.65
N ALA A 89 -1.42 -27.87 -3.83
CA ALA A 89 -0.58 -27.45 -4.94
C ALA A 89 -1.24 -26.24 -5.61
N SER A 90 -1.24 -25.08 -4.94
CA SER A 90 -1.69 -23.79 -5.47
C SER A 90 -0.63 -22.71 -5.26
N GLY A 91 -0.77 -21.59 -5.97
CA GLY A 91 -0.01 -20.38 -5.69
C GLY A 91 -0.60 -19.58 -4.53
N VAL A 92 -0.08 -18.38 -4.30
CA VAL A 92 -0.69 -17.39 -3.41
C VAL A 92 -0.99 -16.11 -4.17
N THR A 93 -2.27 -15.80 -4.29
CA THR A 93 -2.76 -14.79 -5.22
C THR A 93 -4.02 -14.13 -4.67
N GLY A 94 -4.02 -12.80 -4.62
CA GLY A 94 -5.12 -12.04 -4.02
C GLY A 94 -4.90 -10.54 -4.05
N GLY A 95 -5.61 -9.85 -3.17
CA GLY A 95 -5.47 -8.42 -2.97
C GLY A 95 -6.04 -7.94 -1.63
N ASN A 96 -5.68 -6.71 -1.28
CA ASN A 96 -6.14 -5.97 -0.12
C ASN A 96 -6.77 -4.66 -0.53
N ALA A 97 -7.86 -4.27 0.11
CA ALA A 97 -8.37 -2.91 0.06
C ALA A 97 -7.87 -2.12 1.27
N TRP A 98 -7.63 -0.84 1.07
CA TRP A 98 -7.08 0.09 2.03
C TRP A 98 -7.79 1.43 1.92
N ASN A 99 -7.82 2.14 3.04
CA ASN A 99 -8.32 3.49 3.14
C ASN A 99 -7.19 4.38 3.65
N LEU A 100 -6.75 5.34 2.82
CA LEU A 100 -5.90 6.43 3.29
C LEU A 100 -6.80 7.48 3.94
N TYR A 101 -6.85 7.46 5.26
CA TYR A 101 -7.76 8.28 6.05
C TYR A 101 -7.19 9.69 6.24
N ILE A 102 -7.81 10.68 5.59
CA ILE A 102 -7.37 12.08 5.65
C ILE A 102 -8.03 12.78 6.84
N GLU A 103 -9.36 12.78 6.87
CA GLU A 103 -10.19 13.30 7.95
C GLU A 103 -11.63 12.73 7.83
N PRO A 104 -12.55 12.97 8.80
CA PRO A 104 -13.91 12.44 8.71
C PRO A 104 -14.62 12.81 7.38
N GLY A 105 -14.96 11.80 6.58
CA GLY A 105 -15.64 11.98 5.30
C GLY A 105 -14.71 12.26 4.12
N ILE A 106 -13.39 12.31 4.33
CA ILE A 106 -12.39 12.47 3.27
C ILE A 106 -11.38 11.32 3.34
N GLU A 107 -11.38 10.50 2.30
CA GLU A 107 -10.56 9.31 2.20
C GLU A 107 -10.15 9.03 0.75
N VAL A 108 -9.02 8.35 0.58
CA VAL A 108 -8.64 7.75 -0.70
C VAL A 108 -8.65 6.23 -0.57
N ASN A 109 -9.50 5.59 -1.36
CA ASN A 109 -9.61 4.13 -1.39
C ASN A 109 -8.58 3.54 -2.34
N LEU A 110 -7.72 2.67 -1.82
CA LEU A 110 -6.64 2.03 -2.56
C LEU A 110 -6.79 0.51 -2.51
N ALA A 111 -6.49 -0.18 -3.61
CA ALA A 111 -6.46 -1.63 -3.67
C ALA A 111 -5.10 -2.13 -4.17
N PHE A 112 -4.50 -3.04 -3.40
CA PHE A 112 -3.18 -3.62 -3.67
C PHE A 112 -3.34 -5.09 -4.04
N GLY A 113 -2.93 -5.47 -5.25
CA GLY A 113 -2.91 -6.85 -5.71
C GLY A 113 -1.54 -7.48 -5.61
N PHE A 114 -1.51 -8.79 -5.45
CA PHE A 114 -0.29 -9.60 -5.41
C PHE A 114 -0.53 -10.99 -6.00
N THR A 115 0.47 -11.54 -6.68
CA THR A 115 0.44 -12.90 -7.19
C THR A 115 1.79 -13.60 -7.04
N CYS A 116 1.74 -14.86 -6.65
CA CYS A 116 2.85 -15.81 -6.62
C CYS A 116 2.30 -17.14 -7.13
N PRO A 117 2.15 -17.30 -8.46
CA PRO A 117 1.53 -18.47 -9.04
C PRO A 117 2.45 -19.70 -8.99
N ILE A 118 1.91 -20.88 -9.33
CA ILE A 118 2.74 -22.08 -9.53
C ILE A 118 3.63 -21.91 -10.75
N ILE A 119 3.02 -21.44 -11.84
CA ILE A 119 3.62 -21.21 -13.15
C ILE A 119 3.39 -19.75 -13.50
N GLY A 120 4.46 -19.07 -13.93
CA GLY A 120 4.44 -17.65 -14.27
C GLY A 120 5.31 -16.84 -13.33
N SER A 121 5.13 -15.52 -13.38
CA SER A 121 5.91 -14.56 -12.59
C SER A 121 5.16 -14.11 -11.34
N TYR A 122 5.93 -13.65 -10.35
CA TYR A 122 5.39 -12.82 -9.28
C TYR A 122 4.85 -11.52 -9.87
N LYS A 123 3.71 -11.05 -9.36
CA LYS A 123 3.10 -9.79 -9.80
C LYS A 123 2.62 -8.98 -8.63
N SER A 124 2.55 -7.67 -8.83
CA SER A 124 1.89 -6.74 -7.91
C SER A 124 1.15 -5.67 -8.70
N GLY A 125 0.15 -5.05 -8.08
CA GLY A 125 -0.59 -3.96 -8.70
C GLY A 125 -1.18 -3.03 -7.66
N VAL A 126 -1.37 -1.78 -8.04
CA VAL A 126 -2.10 -0.76 -7.27
C VAL A 126 -3.16 -0.10 -8.14
N VAL A 127 -4.30 0.21 -7.53
CA VAL A 127 -5.38 0.97 -8.18
C VAL A 127 -6.17 1.73 -7.12
N GLU A 128 -6.72 2.87 -7.50
CA GLU A 128 -7.65 3.60 -6.65
C GLU A 128 -9.02 2.92 -6.75
N SER A 129 -9.32 2.05 -5.77
CA SER A 129 -10.58 1.31 -5.64
C SER A 129 -10.79 0.87 -4.20
N ALA A 130 -12.05 0.74 -3.80
CA ALA A 130 -12.44 0.18 -2.51
C ALA A 130 -12.52 -1.37 -2.52
N THR A 131 -12.23 -2.01 -3.66
CA THR A 131 -12.41 -3.46 -3.87
C THR A 131 -11.05 -4.14 -4.01
N ALA A 132 -10.75 -5.06 -3.11
CA ALA A 132 -9.48 -5.81 -3.10
C ALA A 132 -9.21 -6.59 -4.40
N GLN A 133 -10.27 -7.07 -5.05
CA GLN A 133 -10.19 -7.79 -6.32
C GLN A 133 -9.69 -6.91 -7.47
N ASP A 134 -9.97 -5.61 -7.47
CA ASP A 134 -9.48 -4.69 -8.51
C ASP A 134 -7.95 -4.57 -8.43
N GLY A 135 -7.40 -4.54 -7.23
CA GLY A 135 -5.94 -4.60 -7.01
C GLY A 135 -5.34 -5.85 -7.66
N TYR A 136 -5.95 -7.02 -7.42
CA TYR A 136 -5.53 -8.28 -8.05
C TYR A 136 -5.56 -8.21 -9.59
N ASN A 137 -6.65 -7.69 -10.16
CA ASN A 137 -6.82 -7.58 -11.61
C ASN A 137 -5.79 -6.65 -12.26
N MET A 138 -5.26 -5.68 -11.51
CA MET A 138 -4.23 -4.75 -11.98
C MET A 138 -2.80 -5.25 -11.81
N ALA A 139 -2.59 -6.45 -11.23
CA ALA A 139 -1.26 -6.96 -10.95
C ALA A 139 -0.47 -7.31 -12.23
N SER A 140 0.71 -6.72 -12.37
CA SER A 140 1.68 -6.95 -13.46
C SER A 140 3.02 -7.43 -12.91
N ALA A 141 3.89 -7.99 -13.76
CA ALA A 141 5.18 -8.52 -13.32
C ALA A 141 6.14 -7.40 -12.88
N GLU A 142 6.01 -6.22 -13.45
CA GLU A 142 6.80 -5.03 -13.17
C GLU A 142 6.22 -4.22 -12.00
N GLY A 143 4.94 -4.39 -11.71
CA GLY A 143 4.16 -3.45 -10.91
C GLY A 143 3.63 -2.29 -11.76
N ASN A 144 3.05 -1.29 -11.09
CA ASN A 144 2.51 -0.10 -11.73
C ASN A 144 2.48 1.07 -10.74
N SER A 145 2.12 2.24 -11.26
CA SER A 145 1.87 3.45 -10.49
C SER A 145 0.54 4.09 -10.86
N ILE A 146 -0.04 4.83 -9.92
CA ILE A 146 -1.23 5.65 -10.09
C ILE A 146 -1.02 7.01 -9.42
N VAL A 147 -1.82 7.99 -9.84
CA VAL A 147 -2.02 9.27 -9.16
C VAL A 147 -3.46 9.29 -8.66
N SER A 148 -3.70 9.82 -7.47
CA SER A 148 -5.04 9.98 -6.94
C SER A 148 -5.90 10.81 -7.89
N ARG A 149 -7.16 10.40 -8.07
CA ARG A 149 -8.11 11.12 -8.93
C ARG A 149 -8.39 12.53 -8.43
N ASP A 150 -8.46 12.67 -7.11
CA ASP A 150 -8.69 13.93 -6.43
C ASP A 150 -7.39 14.60 -5.98
N GLN A 151 -7.45 15.93 -5.95
CA GLN A 151 -6.52 16.79 -5.23
C GLN A 151 -7.20 17.34 -3.98
N PHE A 152 -6.43 17.61 -2.94
CA PHE A 152 -6.91 18.05 -1.64
C PHE A 152 -6.29 19.40 -1.30
N SER A 153 -7.12 20.38 -0.96
CA SER A 153 -6.65 21.71 -0.57
C SER A 153 -6.80 21.91 0.93
N GLY A 154 -5.90 22.67 1.52
CA GLY A 154 -5.89 22.99 2.95
C GLY A 154 -4.84 24.06 3.24
N VAL A 155 -4.45 24.15 4.50
CA VAL A 155 -3.36 25.04 4.93
C VAL A 155 -2.27 24.25 5.63
N ASP A 156 -1.03 24.75 5.60
CA ASP A 156 0.02 24.24 6.48
C ASP A 156 -0.12 24.77 7.93
N MET A 157 0.78 24.34 8.80
CA MET A 157 0.82 24.80 10.21
C MET A 157 1.05 26.31 10.39
N TYR A 158 1.43 27.04 9.33
CA TYR A 158 1.64 28.49 9.34
C TYR A 158 0.50 29.26 8.67
N GLY A 159 -0.55 28.56 8.20
CA GLY A 159 -1.69 29.15 7.52
C GLY A 159 -1.46 29.41 6.03
N ASN A 160 -0.38 28.91 5.44
CA ASN A 160 -0.16 29.02 4.00
C ASN A 160 -1.03 28.01 3.26
N GLY A 161 -1.77 28.47 2.25
CA GLY A 161 -2.57 27.58 1.41
C GLY A 161 -1.71 26.57 0.67
N MET A 162 -2.13 25.31 0.65
CA MET A 162 -1.43 24.23 -0.02
C MET A 162 -2.41 23.24 -0.64
N THR A 163 -2.02 22.68 -1.79
CA THR A 163 -2.75 21.60 -2.47
C THR A 163 -1.87 20.37 -2.56
N ILE A 164 -2.43 19.21 -2.24
CA ILE A 164 -1.72 17.93 -2.30
C ILE A 164 -2.47 16.91 -3.16
N MET A 165 -1.73 15.92 -3.65
CA MET A 165 -2.25 14.69 -4.24
C MET A 165 -1.42 13.49 -3.75
N PHE A 166 -1.88 12.29 -4.06
CA PHE A 166 -1.16 11.07 -3.70
C PHE A 166 -0.67 10.33 -4.94
N GLU A 167 0.61 10.00 -4.96
CA GLU A 167 1.18 9.08 -5.95
C GLU A 167 1.41 7.73 -5.28
N VAL A 168 0.87 6.67 -5.87
CA VAL A 168 0.99 5.31 -5.33
C VAL A 168 1.68 4.45 -6.35
N GLN A 169 2.73 3.76 -5.94
CA GLN A 169 3.50 2.88 -6.80
C GLN A 169 3.74 1.54 -6.14
N CYS A 170 3.87 0.49 -6.95
CA CYS A 170 4.35 -0.81 -6.48
C CYS A 170 5.39 -1.40 -7.41
N SER A 171 6.32 -2.15 -6.84
CA SER A 171 7.27 -2.98 -7.58
C SER A 171 6.80 -4.43 -7.59
N GLY A 172 6.93 -5.11 -8.72
CA GLY A 172 6.75 -6.56 -8.78
C GLY A 172 7.79 -7.35 -7.97
N GLY A 173 7.58 -8.66 -7.87
CA GLY A 173 8.48 -9.59 -7.17
C GLY A 173 7.84 -10.32 -5.99
N GLN A 174 8.64 -11.18 -5.34
CA GLN A 174 8.19 -11.97 -4.18
C GLN A 174 8.07 -11.14 -2.88
N ARG A 175 8.73 -9.97 -2.86
CA ARG A 175 8.64 -8.98 -1.79
C ARG A 175 8.23 -7.63 -2.39
N PRO A 176 6.99 -7.50 -2.92
CA PRO A 176 6.59 -6.27 -3.57
C PRO A 176 6.54 -5.12 -2.56
N VAL A 177 7.03 -3.95 -2.96
CA VAL A 177 7.02 -2.73 -2.14
C VAL A 177 5.96 -1.79 -2.68
N TYR A 178 4.93 -1.53 -1.88
CA TYR A 178 3.89 -0.54 -2.14
C TYR A 178 4.29 0.75 -1.45
N THR A 179 4.40 1.84 -2.19
CA THR A 179 4.81 3.14 -1.66
C THR A 179 3.75 4.19 -1.96
N ILE A 180 3.28 4.87 -0.92
CA ILE A 180 2.27 5.93 -1.00
C ILE A 180 2.97 7.26 -0.71
N HIS A 181 3.05 8.14 -1.70
CA HIS A 181 3.66 9.46 -1.59
C HIS A 181 2.59 10.53 -1.45
N GLN A 182 2.78 11.44 -0.50
CA GLN A 182 2.11 12.74 -0.52
C GLN A 182 2.94 13.72 -1.36
N VAL A 183 2.31 14.38 -2.34
CA VAL A 183 2.96 15.32 -3.25
C VAL A 183 2.30 16.68 -3.14
N VAL A 184 3.10 17.74 -2.97
CA VAL A 184 2.64 19.14 -2.98
C VAL A 184 2.62 19.64 -4.42
N CYS A 185 1.45 20.08 -4.86
CA CYS A 185 1.19 20.57 -6.21
C CYS A 185 1.77 21.97 -6.44
#